data_AF-A0A9P6FC97-F1
#
_entry.id   AF-A0A9P6FC97-F1
#
_cell.length_a   1.000
_cell.length_b   1.000
_cell.length_c   1.000
_cell.angle_alpha   90.00
_cell.angle_beta   90.00
_cell.angle_gamma   90.00
#
_symmetry.space_group_name_H-M   'P 1'
#
loop_
_entity.id
_entity.type
_entity.pdbx_description
1 polymer ?
#
loop_
_entity_poly.entity_id
_entity_poly.type
_entity_poly.pdbx_seq_one_letter_code
_entity_poly.pdbx_strand_id
1 'polypeptide(L)'
;MLYLNRSTIGDIDLAQINCTSLVALDIYVEGTRKGSEGGDGRREGVMPLLPVKRLLRSNHQLRTLSWNGIGNPAPLLDVDDFAGLVGLKSLSVDNWDGSNGRLGLVLRKVAGTLKELVIGRKYNVETFLDCEEFMLNRLESLIWSDCERGDGDKTLSELLKRSPRLKTLVSFAKHSDIGLQRLTKTLGTSCPDFESLVLHKYLPILELETLIRYHSPGRPQLRKLHFAVQSLEDGGHHGLVAAILRHAPTLEDVHIDRTNHGKDASVCLRLLTECPRLTRFSFAARLPPFDLDFLETLKQQNQQQQQATWKCRETLQELRLDPGTFYLNRRQTDAERQEKAEILTEMGWEIVNKDEEDDEPIDGAMMKEALEMVCLQRLEGLQLLILDQIDFRRVPL
;
A
#
# COMPACT_ATOMS: atom_id res chain seq x y z
N MET A 1 10.53 -20.21 10.25
CA MET A 1 10.84 -19.23 9.20
C MET A 1 12.35 -19.05 9.22
N LEU A 2 13.04 -19.19 8.09
CA LEU A 2 14.48 -18.96 8.01
C LEU A 2 14.71 -17.68 7.23
N TYR A 3 15.43 -16.73 7.84
CA TYR A 3 15.86 -15.49 7.22
C TYR A 3 17.35 -15.60 6.94
N LEU A 4 17.75 -15.50 5.68
CA LEU A 4 19.14 -15.57 5.25
C LEU A 4 19.55 -14.22 4.67
N ASN A 5 20.49 -13.56 5.34
CA ASN A 5 21.18 -12.37 4.83
C ASN A 5 22.67 -12.65 4.62
N ARG A 6 23.37 -11.77 3.89
CA ARG A 6 24.78 -11.98 3.57
C ARG A 6 25.66 -12.15 4.81
N SER A 7 25.40 -11.40 5.88
CA SER A 7 26.18 -11.46 7.12
C SER A 7 26.03 -12.79 7.85
N THR A 8 24.86 -13.44 7.78
CA THR A 8 24.65 -14.77 8.39
C THR A 8 25.22 -15.91 7.57
N ILE A 9 25.35 -15.77 6.25
CA ILE A 9 25.72 -16.88 5.37
C ILE A 9 27.25 -17.07 5.26
N GLY A 10 28.04 -16.03 5.54
CA GLY A 10 29.51 -16.12 5.52
C GLY A 10 30.07 -17.13 6.53
N ASP A 11 29.39 -17.31 7.65
CA ASP A 11 29.83 -18.13 8.78
C ASP A 11 29.13 -19.50 8.87
N ILE A 12 28.04 -19.68 8.13
CA ILE A 12 27.22 -20.89 8.16
C ILE A 12 27.57 -21.75 6.93
N ASP A 13 28.08 -22.96 7.17
CA ASP A 13 28.17 -23.98 6.12
C ASP A 13 26.74 -24.43 5.75
N LEU A 14 26.10 -23.68 4.85
CA LEU A 14 24.76 -23.97 4.33
C LEU A 14 24.69 -25.38 3.71
N ALA A 15 25.82 -26.00 3.33
CA ALA A 15 25.83 -27.38 2.85
C ALA A 15 25.53 -28.40 3.97
N GLN A 16 25.72 -28.04 5.24
CA GLN A 16 25.40 -28.89 6.40
C GLN A 16 23.98 -28.69 6.92
N ILE A 17 23.29 -27.61 6.51
CA ILE A 17 21.89 -27.38 6.89
C ILE A 17 20.99 -28.31 6.06
N ASN A 18 20.79 -29.53 6.55
CA ASN A 18 19.84 -30.48 5.99
C ASN A 18 18.41 -30.21 6.50
N CYS A 19 17.94 -28.98 6.30
CA CYS A 19 16.56 -28.62 6.56
C CYS A 19 15.72 -28.97 5.32
N THR A 20 14.84 -29.96 5.45
CA THR A 20 13.89 -30.37 4.37
C THR A 20 12.44 -29.97 4.65
N SER A 21 12.19 -29.39 5.82
CA SER A 21 10.86 -29.06 6.33
C SER A 21 10.63 -27.55 6.45
N LEU A 22 11.35 -26.72 5.69
CA LEU A 22 11.12 -25.28 5.69
C LEU A 22 9.76 -24.97 5.04
N VAL A 23 8.95 -24.19 5.75
CA VAL A 23 7.65 -23.71 5.26
C VAL A 23 7.75 -22.29 4.69
N ALA A 24 8.69 -21.49 5.18
CA ALA A 24 8.94 -20.12 4.74
C ALA A 24 10.43 -19.83 4.70
N LEU A 25 10.88 -19.25 3.60
CA LEU A 25 12.27 -18.87 3.34
C LEU A 25 12.30 -17.45 2.77
N ASP A 26 13.05 -16.58 3.44
CA ASP A 26 13.32 -15.23 2.97
C ASP A 26 14.83 -15.08 2.73
N ILE A 27 15.18 -14.78 1.49
CA ILE A 27 16.55 -14.66 1.03
C ILE A 27 16.73 -13.22 0.59
N TYR A 28 17.49 -12.52 1.40
CA TYR A 28 17.95 -11.18 1.09
C TYR A 28 19.46 -11.22 0.91
N VAL A 29 19.88 -11.37 -0.34
CA VAL A 29 21.30 -11.27 -0.62
C VAL A 29 21.62 -9.75 -0.49
N GLU A 30 22.57 -9.35 0.35
CA GLU A 30 23.00 -7.94 0.45
C GLU A 30 24.14 -7.61 -0.54
N GLY A 31 23.90 -6.67 -1.44
CA GLY A 31 24.97 -6.05 -2.20
C GLY A 31 25.74 -5.09 -1.30
N THR A 32 27.06 -5.22 -1.26
CA THR A 32 27.88 -4.11 -0.79
C THR A 32 27.65 -2.97 -1.78
N ARG A 33 27.01 -1.88 -1.35
CA ARG A 33 27.01 -0.67 -2.16
C ARG A 33 28.46 -0.26 -2.22
N LYS A 34 29.04 -0.32 -3.41
CA LYS A 34 30.35 0.23 -3.69
C LYS A 34 30.33 1.69 -3.23
N GLY A 35 30.90 1.95 -2.06
CA GLY A 35 31.12 3.32 -1.59
C GLY A 35 31.89 4.01 -2.69
N SER A 36 31.38 5.12 -3.19
CA SER A 36 31.93 5.88 -4.31
C SER A 36 33.30 6.52 -4.00
N GLU A 37 33.97 6.09 -2.94
CA GLU A 37 35.26 6.61 -2.49
C GLU A 37 36.40 5.83 -3.14
N GLY A 38 36.80 6.29 -4.33
CA GLY A 38 38.19 6.43 -4.81
C GLY A 38 39.26 5.34 -4.62
N GLY A 39 38.96 4.18 -4.06
CA GLY A 39 39.95 3.20 -3.60
C GLY A 39 39.94 1.91 -4.43
N ASP A 40 40.90 1.82 -5.33
CA ASP A 40 41.54 0.60 -5.85
C ASP A 40 40.71 -0.71 -5.89
N GLY A 41 39.86 -0.84 -6.92
CA GLY A 41 39.76 -2.02 -7.79
C GLY A 41 39.49 -3.43 -7.23
N ARG A 42 39.36 -3.67 -5.93
CA ARG A 42 39.12 -5.02 -5.40
C ARG A 42 37.69 -5.46 -5.70
N ARG A 43 37.58 -6.45 -6.58
CA ARG A 43 36.34 -7.11 -7.00
C ARG A 43 35.58 -7.60 -5.77
N GLU A 44 34.38 -7.07 -5.57
CA GLU A 44 33.46 -7.51 -4.54
C GLU A 44 33.14 -9.00 -4.73
N GLY A 45 33.25 -9.78 -3.65
CA GLY A 45 32.85 -11.17 -3.62
C GLY A 45 31.36 -11.30 -3.85
N VAL A 46 30.97 -11.62 -5.09
CA VAL A 46 29.62 -12.08 -5.40
C VAL A 46 29.39 -13.34 -4.58
N MET A 47 28.39 -13.31 -3.70
CA MET A 47 28.04 -14.49 -2.92
C MET A 47 27.72 -15.66 -3.88
N PRO A 48 28.33 -16.84 -3.71
CA PRO A 48 27.97 -17.99 -4.52
C PRO A 48 26.51 -18.35 -4.23
N LEU A 49 25.62 -18.19 -5.21
CA LEU A 49 24.19 -18.53 -5.09
C LEU A 49 23.96 -20.04 -4.90
N LEU A 50 24.98 -20.87 -5.18
CA LEU A 50 24.85 -22.32 -5.27
C LEU A 50 24.34 -23.00 -3.98
N PRO A 51 24.84 -22.68 -2.76
CA PRO A 51 24.33 -23.29 -1.53
C PRO A 51 22.86 -22.92 -1.29
N VAL A 52 22.47 -21.68 -1.56
CA VAL A 52 21.10 -21.19 -1.39
C VAL A 52 20.15 -21.88 -2.39
N LYS A 53 20.59 -22.06 -3.64
CA LYS A 53 19.83 -22.82 -4.65
C LYS A 53 19.63 -24.28 -4.25
N ARG A 54 20.64 -24.92 -3.67
CA ARG A 54 20.51 -26.30 -3.14
C ARG A 54 19.48 -26.35 -2.02
N LEU A 55 19.55 -25.41 -1.07
CA LEU A 55 18.58 -25.31 0.02
C LEU A 55 17.15 -25.18 -0.52
N LEU A 56 16.93 -24.30 -1.49
CA LEU A 56 15.63 -24.12 -2.14
C LEU A 56 15.11 -25.43 -2.76
N ARG A 57 15.97 -26.11 -3.54
CA ARG A 57 15.63 -27.38 -4.22
C ARG A 57 15.36 -28.53 -3.25
N SER A 58 15.95 -28.52 -2.06
CA SER A 58 15.73 -29.54 -1.01
C SER A 58 14.45 -29.33 -0.19
N ASN A 59 13.74 -28.21 -0.36
CA ASN A 59 12.57 -27.86 0.47
C ASN A 59 11.27 -27.78 -0.34
N HIS A 60 10.78 -28.95 -0.77
CA HIS A 60 9.52 -29.06 -1.55
C HIS A 60 8.25 -28.63 -0.78
N GLN A 61 8.32 -28.50 0.55
CA GLN A 61 7.21 -28.07 1.40
C GLN A 61 7.10 -26.56 1.56
N LEU A 62 7.97 -25.77 0.91
CA LEU A 62 7.93 -24.31 0.97
C LEU A 62 6.58 -23.78 0.50
N ARG A 63 5.98 -22.92 1.33
CA ARG A 63 4.73 -22.22 1.07
C ARG A 63 4.93 -20.75 0.80
N THR A 64 5.98 -20.17 1.39
CA THR A 64 6.35 -18.75 1.22
C THR A 64 7.80 -18.66 0.83
N LEU A 65 8.08 -17.94 -0.26
CA LEU A 65 9.43 -17.68 -0.75
C LEU A 65 9.57 -16.20 -1.09
N SER A 66 10.55 -15.56 -0.47
CA SER A 66 11.05 -14.25 -0.87
C SER A 66 12.45 -14.44 -1.45
N TRP A 67 12.56 -14.20 -2.75
CA TRP A 67 13.73 -14.47 -3.57
C TRP A 67 14.24 -13.14 -4.13
N ASN A 68 15.12 -12.46 -3.39
CA ASN A 68 15.61 -11.13 -3.74
C ASN A 68 17.03 -11.22 -4.30
N GLY A 69 17.20 -10.82 -5.56
CA GLY A 69 18.48 -10.80 -6.24
C GLY A 69 19.33 -9.61 -5.79
N ILE A 70 20.64 -9.70 -6.02
CA ILE A 70 21.54 -8.53 -5.93
C ILE A 70 22.15 -8.31 -7.28
N GLY A 71 22.22 -7.06 -7.68
CA GLY A 71 23.27 -6.60 -8.55
C GLY A 71 22.84 -5.41 -9.38
N ASN A 72 23.83 -4.75 -9.96
CA ASN A 72 23.61 -4.00 -11.17
C ASN A 72 24.73 -4.40 -12.16
N PRO A 73 24.45 -5.25 -13.16
CA PRO A 73 23.13 -5.74 -13.57
C PRO A 73 22.52 -6.78 -12.60
N ALA A 74 21.19 -6.92 -12.64
CA ALA A 74 20.47 -7.96 -11.90
C ALA A 74 20.82 -9.37 -12.44
N PRO A 75 20.95 -10.39 -11.59
CA PRO A 75 21.25 -11.75 -12.00
C PRO A 75 20.06 -12.39 -12.72
N LEU A 76 20.35 -13.31 -13.65
CA LEU A 76 19.31 -14.03 -14.40
C LEU A 76 18.51 -14.95 -13.48
N LEU A 77 17.18 -14.87 -13.56
CA LEU A 77 16.26 -15.69 -12.79
C LEU A 77 16.33 -17.16 -13.24
N ASP A 78 16.83 -18.06 -12.40
CA ASP A 78 16.93 -19.47 -12.76
C ASP A 78 15.60 -20.20 -12.60
N VAL A 79 15.08 -20.82 -13.67
CA VAL A 79 13.76 -21.48 -13.65
C VAL A 79 13.82 -22.77 -12.84
N ASP A 80 14.98 -23.44 -12.85
CA ASP A 80 15.16 -24.73 -12.17
C ASP A 80 15.22 -24.59 -10.65
N ASP A 81 15.44 -23.38 -10.14
CA ASP A 81 15.37 -23.08 -8.71
C ASP A 81 13.95 -23.28 -8.16
N PHE A 82 12.92 -23.15 -9.01
CA PHE A 82 11.52 -23.32 -8.63
C PHE A 82 11.00 -24.74 -8.92
N ALA A 83 11.85 -25.64 -9.42
CA ALA A 83 11.49 -27.02 -9.68
C ALA A 83 11.14 -27.74 -8.36
N GLY A 84 9.95 -28.33 -8.30
CA GLY A 84 9.48 -29.08 -7.13
C GLY A 84 8.84 -28.23 -6.03
N LEU A 85 8.71 -26.90 -6.19
CA LEU A 85 7.98 -26.03 -5.27
C LEU A 85 6.46 -26.06 -5.52
N VAL A 86 5.90 -27.27 -5.60
CA VAL A 86 4.49 -27.50 -5.98
C VAL A 86 3.48 -27.02 -4.94
N GLY A 87 3.92 -26.67 -3.73
CA GLY A 87 3.09 -26.16 -2.63
C GLY A 87 3.18 -24.65 -2.42
N LEU A 88 3.90 -23.92 -3.28
CA LEU A 88 4.20 -22.50 -3.07
C LEU A 88 2.93 -21.66 -3.20
N LYS A 89 2.60 -20.92 -2.14
CA LYS A 89 1.41 -20.06 -2.05
C LYS A 89 1.74 -18.58 -2.19
N SER A 90 2.90 -18.16 -1.70
CA SER A 90 3.34 -16.77 -1.73
C SER A 90 4.75 -16.70 -2.32
N LEU A 91 4.91 -15.92 -3.38
CA LEU A 91 6.18 -15.73 -4.09
C LEU A 91 6.47 -14.23 -4.19
N SER A 92 7.62 -13.81 -3.65
CA SER A 92 8.21 -12.50 -3.91
C SER A 92 9.48 -12.66 -4.71
N VAL A 93 9.59 -11.94 -5.82
CA VAL A 93 10.77 -11.91 -6.68
C VAL A 93 11.16 -10.45 -6.93
N ASP A 94 12.29 -10.02 -6.38
CA ASP A 94 12.80 -8.65 -6.50
C ASP A 94 14.23 -8.65 -7.04
N ASN A 95 14.61 -7.64 -7.83
CA ASN A 95 15.97 -7.46 -8.35
C ASN A 95 16.54 -8.68 -9.10
N TRP A 96 15.71 -9.38 -9.89
CA TRP A 96 16.14 -10.41 -10.84
C TRP A 96 15.91 -9.96 -12.28
N ASP A 97 16.78 -10.41 -13.16
CA ASP A 97 16.54 -10.33 -14.59
C ASP A 97 15.67 -11.51 -15.03
N GLY A 98 14.39 -11.23 -15.30
CA GLY A 98 13.46 -12.21 -15.86
C GLY A 98 13.20 -12.06 -17.35
N SER A 99 14.13 -11.45 -18.08
CA SER A 99 14.13 -11.41 -19.55
C SER A 99 14.05 -12.81 -20.15
N ASN A 100 13.75 -12.87 -21.45
CA ASN A 100 13.57 -14.11 -22.21
C ASN A 100 12.45 -15.00 -21.65
N GLY A 101 11.36 -14.39 -21.19
CA GLY A 101 10.17 -15.08 -20.66
C GLY A 101 10.40 -15.89 -19.38
N ARG A 102 11.56 -15.76 -18.71
CA ARG A 102 11.94 -16.61 -17.57
C ARG A 102 11.00 -16.47 -16.38
N LEU A 103 10.46 -15.27 -16.13
CA LEU A 103 9.41 -15.09 -15.14
C LEU A 103 8.16 -15.89 -15.47
N GLY A 104 7.72 -15.87 -16.73
CA GLY A 104 6.57 -16.66 -17.19
C GLY A 104 6.80 -18.16 -16.97
N LEU A 105 8.01 -18.65 -17.23
CA LEU A 105 8.39 -20.04 -16.97
C LEU A 105 8.37 -20.39 -15.47
N VAL A 106 8.87 -19.50 -14.61
CA VAL A 106 8.79 -19.67 -13.15
C VAL A 106 7.34 -19.69 -12.68
N LEU A 107 6.53 -18.72 -13.10
CA LEU A 107 5.12 -18.65 -12.74
C LEU A 107 4.36 -19.88 -13.21
N ARG A 108 4.66 -20.43 -14.39
CA ARG A 108 4.08 -21.69 -14.87
C ARG A 108 4.34 -22.85 -13.91
N LYS A 109 5.52 -22.94 -13.30
CA LYS A 109 5.87 -24.01 -12.33
C LYS A 109 5.04 -23.93 -11.05
N VAL A 110 4.65 -22.73 -10.62
CA VAL A 110 3.95 -22.49 -9.35
C VAL A 110 2.48 -22.08 -9.50
N ALA A 111 1.99 -21.94 -10.74
CA ALA A 111 0.66 -21.41 -11.07
C ALA A 111 -0.50 -22.13 -10.38
N GLY A 112 -0.36 -23.45 -10.18
CA GLY A 112 -1.40 -24.29 -9.56
C GLY A 112 -1.66 -24.00 -8.08
N THR A 113 -0.75 -23.32 -7.38
CA THR A 113 -0.86 -23.08 -5.93
C THR A 113 -0.69 -21.63 -5.50
N LEU A 114 -0.15 -20.78 -6.38
CA LEU A 114 0.18 -19.40 -6.07
C LEU A 114 -1.09 -18.58 -5.77
N LYS A 115 -1.13 -17.95 -4.59
CA LYS A 115 -2.17 -17.04 -4.11
C LYS A 115 -1.70 -15.59 -4.05
N GLU A 116 -0.42 -15.38 -3.77
CA GLU A 116 0.18 -14.06 -3.62
C GLU A 116 1.44 -13.97 -4.47
N LEU A 117 1.55 -12.90 -5.25
CA LEU A 117 2.71 -12.62 -6.08
C LEU A 117 3.19 -11.19 -5.83
N VAL A 118 4.47 -11.06 -5.50
CA VAL A 118 5.16 -9.78 -5.39
C VAL A 118 6.24 -9.73 -6.46
N ILE A 119 6.15 -8.77 -7.36
CA ILE A 119 7.16 -8.49 -8.37
C ILE A 119 7.80 -7.16 -8.02
N GLY A 120 9.09 -7.22 -7.66
CA GLY A 120 9.86 -6.09 -7.18
C GLY A 120 10.46 -5.24 -8.30
N ARG A 121 11.42 -4.38 -7.91
CA ARG A 121 12.12 -3.43 -8.79
C ARG A 121 13.10 -4.15 -9.73
N LYS A 122 13.54 -3.42 -10.75
CA LYS A 122 14.64 -3.80 -11.67
C LYS A 122 14.43 -5.11 -12.43
N TYR A 123 13.17 -5.45 -12.65
CA TYR A 123 12.83 -6.55 -13.52
C TYR A 123 12.86 -6.11 -14.97
N ASN A 124 13.73 -6.72 -15.78
CA ASN A 124 13.55 -6.66 -17.22
C ASN A 124 12.48 -7.69 -17.60
N VAL A 125 11.36 -7.22 -18.15
CA VAL A 125 10.21 -8.06 -18.52
C VAL A 125 9.89 -8.03 -20.01
N GLU A 126 10.85 -7.63 -20.85
CA GLU A 126 10.69 -7.38 -22.30
C GLU A 126 10.04 -8.53 -23.12
N THR A 127 9.73 -9.70 -22.55
CA THR A 127 9.24 -10.91 -23.26
C THR A 127 8.26 -11.79 -22.45
N PHE A 128 7.45 -11.24 -21.54
CA PHE A 128 6.47 -12.05 -20.80
C PHE A 128 5.46 -12.81 -21.72
N LEU A 129 5.22 -12.26 -22.91
CA LEU A 129 4.15 -12.63 -23.83
C LEU A 129 4.30 -14.01 -24.51
N ASP A 130 5.50 -14.59 -24.57
CA ASP A 130 5.72 -15.77 -25.41
C ASP A 130 5.22 -17.09 -24.78
N CYS A 131 4.84 -17.06 -23.51
CA CYS A 131 4.37 -18.25 -22.79
C CYS A 131 2.84 -18.31 -22.77
N GLU A 132 2.17 -18.76 -23.83
CA GLU A 132 0.68 -18.79 -23.91
C GLU A 132 -0.02 -19.76 -22.93
N GLU A 133 0.70 -20.72 -22.31
CA GLU A 133 0.05 -21.90 -21.71
C GLU A 133 -0.10 -21.91 -20.17
N PHE A 134 -0.32 -20.78 -19.50
CA PHE A 134 -0.62 -20.84 -18.06
C PHE A 134 -1.60 -19.79 -17.55
N MET A 135 -2.36 -20.21 -16.54
CA MET A 135 -3.33 -19.41 -15.81
C MET A 135 -3.01 -19.44 -14.32
N LEU A 136 -3.02 -18.26 -13.69
CA LEU A 136 -2.86 -18.07 -12.25
C LEU A 136 -4.23 -18.10 -11.57
N ASN A 137 -4.95 -19.21 -11.73
CA ASN A 137 -6.34 -19.40 -11.28
C ASN A 137 -6.53 -19.30 -9.75
N ARG A 138 -5.46 -19.25 -8.98
CA ARG A 138 -5.51 -19.10 -7.52
C ARG A 138 -4.95 -17.78 -7.02
N LEU A 139 -4.41 -16.94 -7.90
CA LEU A 139 -3.82 -15.67 -7.51
C LEU A 139 -4.92 -14.72 -7.04
N GLU A 140 -4.84 -14.33 -5.78
CA GLU A 140 -5.78 -13.46 -5.07
C GLU A 140 -5.16 -12.07 -4.84
N SER A 141 -3.83 -11.97 -4.69
CA SER A 141 -3.12 -10.72 -4.44
C SER A 141 -1.89 -10.56 -5.34
N LEU A 142 -1.75 -9.38 -5.94
CA LEU A 142 -0.61 -8.98 -6.76
C LEU A 142 -0.03 -7.66 -6.23
N ILE A 143 1.24 -7.68 -5.88
CA ILE A 143 2.03 -6.49 -5.57
C ILE A 143 3.01 -6.27 -6.72
N TRP A 144 2.88 -5.13 -7.38
CA TRP A 144 3.62 -4.78 -8.58
C TRP A 144 4.48 -3.54 -8.33
N SER A 145 5.79 -3.71 -8.36
CA SER A 145 6.75 -2.61 -8.31
C SER A 145 7.27 -2.26 -9.69
N ASP A 146 7.66 -1.00 -9.87
CA ASP A 146 8.07 -0.43 -11.14
C ASP A 146 9.15 -1.25 -11.88
N CYS A 147 8.93 -1.47 -13.17
CA CYS A 147 9.92 -2.04 -14.09
C CYS A 147 10.61 -0.88 -14.82
N GLU A 148 11.94 -0.78 -14.71
CA GLU A 148 12.73 0.35 -15.24
C GLU A 148 12.69 0.50 -16.78
N ARG A 149 12.01 -0.40 -17.51
CA ARG A 149 11.96 -0.42 -18.99
C ARG A 149 10.52 -0.49 -19.52
N GLY A 150 10.28 0.24 -20.61
CA GLY A 150 9.01 0.78 -21.11
C GLY A 150 7.85 -0.15 -21.50
N ASP A 151 7.81 -1.40 -21.03
CA ASP A 151 6.70 -2.35 -21.28
C ASP A 151 6.08 -2.92 -20.00
N GLY A 152 6.34 -2.29 -18.84
CA GLY A 152 5.77 -2.71 -17.57
C GLY A 152 4.23 -2.75 -17.56
N ASP A 153 3.58 -1.84 -18.28
CA ASP A 153 2.12 -1.77 -18.40
C ASP A 153 1.53 -2.96 -19.19
N LYS A 154 2.21 -3.39 -20.27
CA LYS A 154 1.85 -4.57 -21.07
C LYS A 154 1.93 -5.80 -20.19
N THR A 155 3.05 -5.97 -19.50
CA THR A 155 3.30 -7.12 -18.62
C THR A 155 2.27 -7.21 -17.51
N LEU A 156 2.02 -6.11 -16.80
CA LEU A 156 1.01 -6.08 -15.76
C LEU A 156 -0.36 -6.47 -16.33
N SER A 157 -0.75 -5.91 -17.48
CA SER A 157 -2.02 -6.26 -18.13
C SER A 157 -2.12 -7.75 -18.45
N GLU A 158 -1.05 -8.37 -18.97
CA GLU A 158 -1.06 -9.81 -19.26
C GLU A 158 -1.14 -10.69 -18.01
N LEU A 159 -0.46 -10.29 -16.93
CA LEU A 159 -0.58 -10.97 -15.64
C LEU A 159 -2.02 -10.91 -15.10
N LEU A 160 -2.67 -9.75 -15.21
CA LEU A 160 -4.06 -9.58 -14.81
C LEU A 160 -5.02 -10.45 -15.63
N LYS A 161 -4.83 -10.52 -16.96
CA LYS A 161 -5.61 -11.42 -17.84
C LYS A 161 -5.52 -12.88 -17.43
N ARG A 162 -4.38 -13.30 -16.89
CA ARG A 162 -4.12 -14.67 -16.44
C ARG A 162 -4.58 -14.94 -15.01
N SER A 163 -5.10 -13.93 -14.31
CA SER A 163 -5.43 -13.98 -12.88
C SER A 163 -6.91 -13.70 -12.63
N PRO A 164 -7.82 -14.60 -13.07
CA PRO A 164 -9.27 -14.33 -13.03
C PRO A 164 -9.87 -14.21 -11.63
N ARG A 165 -9.14 -14.65 -10.60
CA ARG A 165 -9.56 -14.59 -9.19
C ARG A 165 -8.83 -13.51 -8.39
N LEU A 166 -8.14 -12.60 -9.08
CA LEU A 166 -7.42 -11.54 -8.42
C LEU A 166 -8.39 -10.59 -7.71
N LYS A 167 -8.13 -10.38 -6.42
CA LYS A 167 -8.91 -9.51 -5.54
C LYS A 167 -8.20 -8.20 -5.23
N THR A 168 -6.87 -8.26 -5.10
CA THR A 168 -6.04 -7.16 -4.62
C THR A 168 -4.94 -6.84 -5.62
N LEU A 169 -4.80 -5.56 -5.96
CA LEU A 169 -3.64 -5.02 -6.67
C LEU A 169 -3.02 -3.87 -5.88
N VAL A 170 -1.74 -4.01 -5.57
CA VAL A 170 -0.89 -2.94 -5.02
C VAL A 170 0.12 -2.56 -6.09
N SER A 171 0.18 -1.30 -6.49
CA SER A 171 1.12 -0.81 -7.51
C SER A 171 1.99 0.32 -7.00
N PHE A 172 3.31 0.18 -7.22
CA PHE A 172 4.33 1.19 -6.95
C PHE A 172 4.98 1.73 -8.24
N ALA A 173 4.37 1.50 -9.41
CA ALA A 173 4.94 1.92 -10.69
C ALA A 173 5.13 3.44 -10.77
N LYS A 174 6.33 3.90 -11.18
CA LYS A 174 6.75 5.31 -11.11
C LYS A 174 6.44 6.10 -12.38
N HIS A 175 6.12 5.44 -13.49
CA HIS A 175 5.90 6.11 -14.77
C HIS A 175 4.45 6.58 -14.95
N SER A 176 4.25 7.76 -15.56
CA SER A 176 2.92 8.29 -15.92
C SER A 176 2.23 7.44 -17.00
N ASP A 177 3.01 6.57 -17.62
CA ASP A 177 2.58 5.71 -18.72
C ASP A 177 2.23 4.29 -18.25
N ILE A 178 1.87 4.09 -16.98
CA ILE A 178 1.02 2.94 -16.69
C ILE A 178 -0.17 3.19 -17.60
N GLY A 179 -0.35 2.39 -18.65
CA GLY A 179 -1.45 2.57 -19.59
C GLY A 179 -2.76 2.38 -18.84
N LEU A 180 -3.22 3.39 -18.10
CA LEU A 180 -4.24 3.26 -17.07
C LEU A 180 -5.54 2.88 -17.74
N GLN A 181 -5.80 3.34 -18.95
CA GLN A 181 -6.91 2.85 -19.77
C GLN A 181 -6.83 1.34 -20.02
N ARG A 182 -5.65 0.80 -20.35
CA ARG A 182 -5.43 -0.64 -20.51
C ARG A 182 -5.58 -1.39 -19.20
N LEU A 183 -5.02 -0.87 -18.11
CA LEU A 183 -5.15 -1.44 -16.77
C LEU A 183 -6.62 -1.52 -16.36
N THR A 184 -7.33 -0.40 -16.50
CA THR A 184 -8.77 -0.24 -16.22
C THR A 184 -9.59 -1.26 -16.98
N LYS A 185 -9.40 -1.32 -18.31
CA LYS A 185 -10.09 -2.28 -19.17
C LYS A 185 -9.80 -3.71 -18.72
N THR A 186 -8.53 -4.02 -18.47
CA THR A 186 -8.09 -5.38 -18.13
C THR A 186 -8.65 -5.84 -16.80
N LEU A 187 -8.62 -4.99 -15.76
CA LEU A 187 -9.22 -5.28 -14.47
C LEU A 187 -10.72 -5.53 -14.61
N GLY A 188 -11.43 -4.64 -15.30
CA GLY A 188 -12.88 -4.76 -15.51
C GLY A 188 -13.31 -5.97 -16.33
N THR A 189 -12.48 -6.46 -17.27
CA THR A 189 -12.82 -7.64 -18.10
C THR A 189 -12.31 -8.95 -17.55
N SER A 190 -11.18 -8.94 -16.83
CA SER A 190 -10.44 -10.17 -16.49
C SER A 190 -10.52 -10.52 -15.02
N CYS A 191 -10.81 -9.57 -14.13
CA CYS A 191 -10.83 -9.77 -12.69
C CYS A 191 -12.23 -9.41 -12.13
N PRO A 192 -13.27 -10.25 -12.37
CA PRO A 192 -14.64 -9.94 -11.98
C PRO A 192 -14.83 -9.79 -10.47
N ASP A 193 -14.02 -10.47 -9.64
CA ASP A 193 -14.10 -10.45 -8.17
C ASP A 193 -13.12 -9.46 -7.53
N PHE A 194 -12.69 -8.43 -8.25
CA PHE A 194 -11.69 -7.48 -7.75
C PHE A 194 -12.26 -6.55 -6.66
N GLU A 195 -11.57 -6.44 -5.52
CA GLU A 195 -12.07 -5.77 -4.30
C GLU A 195 -11.15 -4.65 -3.79
N SER A 196 -9.84 -4.69 -4.07
CA SER A 196 -8.85 -3.80 -3.44
C SER A 196 -7.84 -3.23 -4.42
N LEU A 197 -7.78 -1.89 -4.48
CA LEU A 197 -6.83 -1.15 -5.30
C LEU A 197 -5.97 -0.24 -4.42
N VAL A 198 -4.65 -0.40 -4.50
CA VAL A 198 -3.67 0.45 -3.80
C VAL A 198 -2.66 0.99 -4.82
N LEU A 199 -2.56 2.32 -4.92
CA LEU A 199 -1.70 3.02 -5.87
C LEU A 199 -0.80 4.00 -5.11
N HIS A 200 0.49 3.68 -4.97
CA HIS A 200 1.43 4.51 -4.18
C HIS A 200 2.00 5.71 -4.93
N LYS A 201 1.55 5.96 -6.16
CA LYS A 201 2.03 7.06 -6.98
C LYS A 201 0.97 8.15 -7.09
N TYR A 202 1.42 9.40 -7.06
CA TYR A 202 0.62 10.55 -7.44
C TYR A 202 0.17 10.45 -8.91
N LEU A 203 -1.13 10.24 -9.11
CA LEU A 203 -1.75 10.19 -10.43
C LEU A 203 -2.55 11.48 -10.71
N PRO A 204 -2.66 11.91 -11.97
CA PRO A 204 -3.62 12.94 -12.37
C PRO A 204 -5.06 12.53 -12.02
N ILE A 205 -5.86 13.49 -11.52
CA ILE A 205 -7.26 13.26 -11.11
C ILE A 205 -8.09 12.53 -12.18
N LEU A 206 -8.01 12.99 -13.45
CA LEU A 206 -8.82 12.45 -14.56
C LEU A 206 -8.52 10.98 -14.86
N GLU A 207 -7.26 10.58 -14.73
CA GLU A 207 -6.83 9.21 -14.98
C GLU A 207 -7.32 8.27 -13.87
N LEU A 208 -7.20 8.72 -12.62
CA LEU A 208 -7.70 7.99 -11.46
C LEU A 208 -9.23 7.88 -11.47
N GLU A 209 -9.93 8.98 -11.80
CA GLU A 209 -11.38 9.00 -11.97
C GLU A 209 -11.82 7.96 -13.00
N THR A 210 -11.16 7.94 -14.16
CA THR A 210 -11.38 6.97 -15.23
C THR A 210 -11.20 5.55 -14.70
N LEU A 211 -10.08 5.26 -14.04
CA LEU A 211 -9.78 3.95 -13.47
C LEU A 211 -10.89 3.48 -12.51
N ILE A 212 -11.29 4.32 -11.55
CA ILE A 212 -12.31 3.96 -10.56
C ILE A 212 -13.70 3.81 -11.20
N ARG A 213 -14.05 4.70 -12.14
CA ARG A 213 -15.37 4.73 -12.78
C ARG A 213 -15.65 3.48 -13.59
N TYR A 214 -14.64 2.99 -14.32
CA TYR A 214 -14.78 1.85 -15.23
C TYR A 214 -14.49 0.50 -14.57
N HIS A 215 -14.05 0.49 -13.31
CA HIS A 215 -13.64 -0.73 -12.65
C HIS A 215 -14.79 -1.72 -12.32
N SER A 216 -16.06 -1.37 -12.52
CA SER A 216 -17.16 -2.36 -12.60
C SER A 216 -18.44 -1.71 -13.13
N PRO A 217 -18.70 -1.74 -14.44
CA PRO A 217 -19.94 -1.22 -14.99
C PRO A 217 -21.12 -2.04 -14.47
N GLY A 218 -21.83 -1.51 -13.47
CA GLY A 218 -23.07 -2.08 -12.94
C GLY A 218 -22.95 -2.90 -11.66
N ARG A 219 -21.79 -2.99 -11.02
CA ARG A 219 -21.63 -3.64 -9.70
C ARG A 219 -20.66 -2.87 -8.80
N PRO A 220 -21.11 -2.19 -7.73
CA PRO A 220 -20.19 -1.72 -6.70
C PRO A 220 -19.51 -2.93 -6.05
N GLN A 221 -18.18 -2.99 -6.12
CA GLN A 221 -17.43 -4.12 -5.55
C GLN A 221 -16.12 -3.71 -4.88
N LEU A 222 -15.65 -2.48 -5.09
CA LEU A 222 -14.47 -2.01 -4.37
C LEU A 222 -14.78 -1.89 -2.89
N ARG A 223 -13.95 -2.54 -2.08
CA ARG A 223 -13.95 -2.49 -0.62
C ARG A 223 -12.80 -1.66 -0.10
N LYS A 224 -11.66 -1.67 -0.79
CA LYS A 224 -10.47 -0.90 -0.41
C LYS A 224 -9.93 -0.07 -1.56
N LEU A 225 -9.69 1.21 -1.31
CA LEU A 225 -9.18 2.15 -2.29
C LEU A 225 -8.17 3.10 -1.66
N HIS A 226 -6.89 2.89 -1.96
CA HIS A 226 -5.77 3.71 -1.48
C HIS A 226 -5.07 4.34 -2.66
N PHE A 227 -4.92 5.66 -2.68
CA PHE A 227 -4.19 6.32 -3.76
C PHE A 227 -3.61 7.65 -3.33
N ALA A 228 -2.60 8.08 -4.08
CA ALA A 228 -2.09 9.44 -4.03
C ALA A 228 -2.51 10.19 -5.31
N VAL A 229 -2.98 11.43 -5.20
CA VAL A 229 -3.50 12.22 -6.31
C VAL A 229 -2.77 13.55 -6.44
N GLN A 230 -2.35 13.86 -7.67
CA GLN A 230 -1.80 15.16 -8.02
C GLN A 230 -2.97 16.10 -8.33
N SER A 231 -3.17 17.13 -7.51
CA SER A 231 -4.26 18.08 -7.75
C SER A 231 -3.94 18.94 -8.96
N LEU A 232 -4.92 19.07 -9.85
CA LEU A 232 -4.97 20.20 -10.79
C LEU A 232 -5.41 21.45 -10.00
N GLU A 233 -4.97 22.62 -10.44
CA GLU A 233 -5.30 23.91 -9.78
C GLU A 233 -6.80 24.25 -9.86
N ASP A 234 -7.54 23.64 -10.80
CA ASP A 234 -8.90 24.08 -11.19
C ASP A 234 -10.06 23.21 -10.67
N GLY A 235 -10.08 22.82 -9.40
CA GLY A 235 -11.33 22.36 -8.75
C GLY A 235 -11.96 21.04 -9.24
N GLY A 236 -11.16 20.15 -9.86
CA GLY A 236 -11.64 18.93 -10.52
C GLY A 236 -12.07 17.76 -9.61
N HIS A 237 -12.16 17.95 -8.29
CA HIS A 237 -12.34 16.83 -7.34
C HIS A 237 -13.75 16.23 -7.33
N HIS A 238 -14.75 16.97 -7.82
CA HIS A 238 -16.13 16.48 -7.89
C HIS A 238 -16.28 15.21 -8.73
N GLY A 239 -15.55 15.12 -9.86
CA GLY A 239 -15.59 13.95 -10.75
C GLY A 239 -15.02 12.71 -10.09
N LEU A 240 -13.88 12.86 -9.39
CA LEU A 240 -13.23 11.79 -8.64
C LEU A 240 -14.08 11.27 -7.50
N VAL A 241 -14.61 12.16 -6.64
CA VAL A 241 -15.47 11.76 -5.53
C VAL A 241 -16.73 11.08 -6.04
N ALA A 242 -17.35 11.60 -7.10
CA ALA A 242 -18.49 10.93 -7.74
C ALA A 242 -18.14 9.53 -8.26
N ALA A 243 -16.93 9.32 -8.80
CA ALA A 243 -16.47 7.99 -9.22
C ALA A 243 -16.28 7.03 -8.03
N ILE A 244 -15.71 7.49 -6.92
CA ILE A 244 -15.54 6.69 -5.69
C ILE A 244 -16.91 6.32 -5.11
N LEU A 245 -17.83 7.27 -5.05
CA LEU A 245 -19.18 7.08 -4.51
C LEU A 245 -20.01 6.03 -5.26
N ARG A 246 -19.65 5.68 -6.50
CA ARG A 246 -20.27 4.54 -7.20
C ARG A 246 -20.08 3.22 -6.45
N HIS A 247 -19.05 3.13 -5.59
CA HIS A 247 -18.72 1.97 -4.75
C HIS A 247 -19.11 2.16 -3.27
N ALA A 248 -19.83 3.24 -2.93
CA ALA A 248 -20.20 3.57 -1.56
C ALA A 248 -20.84 2.42 -0.76
N PRO A 249 -21.71 1.55 -1.33
CA PRO A 249 -22.32 0.45 -0.59
C PRO A 249 -21.34 -0.65 -0.12
N THR A 250 -20.15 -0.73 -0.72
CA THR A 250 -19.15 -1.78 -0.46
C THR A 250 -17.85 -1.25 0.11
N LEU A 251 -17.56 0.04 0.00
CA LEU A 251 -16.31 0.64 0.49
C LEU A 251 -16.19 0.55 2.02
N GLU A 252 -15.06 -0.01 2.45
CA GLU A 252 -14.69 -0.26 3.84
C GLU A 252 -13.41 0.49 4.25
N ASP A 253 -12.50 0.72 3.32
CA ASP A 253 -11.19 1.34 3.59
C ASP A 253 -10.81 2.31 2.46
N VAL A 254 -10.73 3.61 2.78
CA VAL A 254 -10.35 4.66 1.83
C VAL A 254 -9.18 5.47 2.36
N HIS A 255 -8.13 5.59 1.55
CA HIS A 255 -6.98 6.46 1.82
C HIS A 255 -6.70 7.35 0.61
N ILE A 256 -6.65 8.66 0.85
CA ILE A 256 -6.41 9.70 -0.16
C ILE A 256 -5.21 10.54 0.31
N ASP A 257 -4.10 10.48 -0.42
CA ASP A 257 -2.95 11.38 -0.24
C ASP A 257 -2.93 12.44 -1.34
N ARG A 258 -2.75 13.72 -1.00
CA ARG A 258 -2.78 14.85 -1.95
C ARG A 258 -1.48 15.67 -1.93
N THR A 259 -1.02 16.08 -3.11
CA THR A 259 0.18 16.94 -3.21
C THR A 259 -0.05 18.42 -2.94
N ASN A 260 -1.23 18.98 -3.26
CA ASN A 260 -1.44 20.45 -3.34
C ASN A 260 -2.70 20.96 -2.61
N HIS A 261 -2.71 22.28 -2.36
CA HIS A 261 -3.68 23.13 -1.64
C HIS A 261 -5.10 23.30 -2.20
N GLY A 262 -5.67 22.30 -2.88
CA GLY A 262 -7.02 22.50 -3.43
C GLY A 262 -8.06 22.63 -2.31
N LYS A 263 -8.89 23.69 -2.35
CA LYS A 263 -9.99 24.01 -1.41
C LYS A 263 -11.08 22.92 -1.29
N ASP A 264 -10.96 21.85 -2.06
CA ASP A 264 -11.98 20.82 -2.22
C ASP A 264 -11.84 19.67 -1.22
N ALA A 265 -11.12 19.84 -0.11
CA ALA A 265 -11.04 18.82 0.94
C ALA A 265 -12.44 18.45 1.46
N SER A 266 -13.33 19.43 1.55
CA SER A 266 -14.75 19.25 1.92
C SER A 266 -15.50 18.32 0.96
N VAL A 267 -15.13 18.29 -0.32
CA VAL A 267 -15.74 17.41 -1.33
C VAL A 267 -15.41 15.96 -1.02
N CYS A 268 -14.17 15.66 -0.58
CA CYS A 268 -13.76 14.30 -0.23
C CYS A 268 -14.45 13.79 1.04
N LEU A 269 -14.84 14.69 1.96
CA LEU A 269 -15.55 14.29 3.18
C LEU A 269 -16.99 13.86 2.95
N ARG A 270 -17.56 14.11 1.77
CA ARG A 270 -18.82 13.47 1.35
C ARG A 270 -18.75 11.94 1.41
N LEU A 271 -17.56 11.34 1.34
CA LEU A 271 -17.39 9.91 1.51
C LEU A 271 -17.84 9.43 2.90
N LEU A 272 -17.67 10.22 3.95
CA LEU A 272 -18.11 9.89 5.32
C LEU A 272 -19.65 9.92 5.44
N THR A 273 -20.31 10.82 4.72
CA THR A 273 -21.77 10.96 4.72
C THR A 273 -22.47 10.03 3.72
N GLU A 274 -21.73 9.40 2.81
CA GLU A 274 -22.31 8.60 1.74
C GLU A 274 -21.90 7.11 1.76
N CYS A 275 -20.79 6.72 2.38
CA CYS A 275 -20.31 5.34 2.46
C CYS A 275 -20.68 4.67 3.80
N PRO A 276 -21.78 3.89 3.90
CA PRO A 276 -22.26 3.35 5.18
C PRO A 276 -21.41 2.23 5.79
N ARG A 277 -20.49 1.63 5.02
CA ARG A 277 -19.65 0.50 5.48
C ARG A 277 -18.20 0.88 5.80
N LEU A 278 -17.90 2.18 5.74
CA LEU A 278 -16.53 2.64 5.91
C LEU A 278 -16.06 2.35 7.33
N THR A 279 -14.96 1.58 7.44
CA THR A 279 -14.30 1.22 8.70
C THR A 279 -13.02 2.02 8.90
N ARG A 280 -12.35 2.40 7.81
CA ARG A 280 -11.16 3.25 7.82
C ARG A 280 -11.31 4.38 6.82
N PHE A 281 -11.05 5.60 7.26
CA PHE A 281 -10.94 6.76 6.39
C PHE A 281 -9.67 7.51 6.68
N SER A 282 -8.87 7.77 5.66
CA SER A 282 -7.65 8.54 5.77
C SER A 282 -7.57 9.58 4.66
N PHE A 283 -7.39 10.83 5.06
CA PHE A 283 -7.14 11.93 4.14
C PHE A 283 -5.89 12.67 4.60
N ALA A 284 -4.86 12.60 3.77
CA ALA A 284 -3.58 13.27 3.97
C ALA A 284 -3.35 14.30 2.87
N ALA A 285 -2.70 15.40 3.21
CA ALA A 285 -2.25 16.38 2.22
C ALA A 285 -0.93 16.99 2.68
N ARG A 286 -0.01 17.23 1.74
CA ARG A 286 1.32 17.79 2.07
C ARG A 286 1.30 19.12 2.81
N LEU A 287 0.21 19.86 2.67
CA LEU A 287 -0.01 21.16 3.29
C LEU A 287 -1.38 21.11 3.95
N PRO A 288 -1.53 21.75 5.12
CA PRO A 288 -2.65 21.53 6.01
C PRO A 288 -3.93 21.93 5.27
N PRO A 289 -4.78 20.96 4.88
CA PRO A 289 -6.01 21.23 4.17
C PRO A 289 -7.16 21.55 5.13
N PHE A 290 -6.94 21.37 6.44
CA PHE A 290 -7.95 21.47 7.49
C PHE A 290 -7.48 22.47 8.54
N ASP A 291 -7.85 23.73 8.33
CA ASP A 291 -7.76 24.75 9.38
C ASP A 291 -8.94 24.63 10.36
N LEU A 292 -8.96 25.49 11.38
CA LEU A 292 -10.07 25.56 12.34
C LEU A 292 -11.40 25.81 11.62
N ASP A 293 -11.43 26.72 10.65
CA ASP A 293 -12.62 27.05 9.85
C ASP A 293 -13.18 25.80 9.14
N PHE A 294 -12.32 24.89 8.71
CA PHE A 294 -12.73 23.63 8.12
C PHE A 294 -13.40 22.68 9.14
N LEU A 295 -12.80 22.52 10.33
CA LEU A 295 -13.39 21.70 11.40
C LEU A 295 -14.72 22.28 11.86
N GLU A 296 -14.82 23.61 11.97
CA GLU A 296 -16.07 24.29 12.24
C GLU A 296 -17.09 24.05 11.12
N THR A 297 -16.68 24.12 9.85
CA THR A 297 -17.57 23.81 8.72
C THR A 297 -18.13 22.39 8.81
N LEU A 298 -17.31 21.42 9.21
CA LEU A 298 -17.76 20.05 9.46
C LEU A 298 -18.76 19.94 10.61
N LYS A 299 -18.53 20.68 11.70
CA LYS A 299 -19.49 20.77 12.81
C LYS A 299 -20.80 21.42 12.35
N GLN A 300 -20.73 22.50 11.59
CA GLN A 300 -21.88 23.27 11.09
C GLN A 300 -22.72 22.47 10.08
N GLN A 301 -22.10 21.69 9.19
CA GLN A 301 -22.83 20.83 8.25
C GLN A 301 -23.80 19.88 8.98
N ASN A 302 -23.40 19.38 10.15
CA ASN A 302 -24.23 18.52 10.98
C ASN A 302 -25.41 19.30 11.61
N GLN A 303 -25.14 20.50 12.13
CA GLN A 303 -26.16 21.34 12.77
C GLN A 303 -27.23 21.83 11.79
N GLN A 304 -26.83 22.27 10.60
CA GLN A 304 -27.74 22.86 9.62
C GLN A 304 -28.62 21.81 8.92
N GLN A 305 -28.13 20.59 8.73
CA GLN A 305 -28.87 19.59 7.96
C GLN A 305 -29.80 18.70 8.78
N GLN A 306 -29.75 18.72 10.14
CA GLN A 306 -30.56 17.91 11.08
C GLN A 306 -30.68 16.39 10.79
N GLN A 307 -30.08 15.88 9.70
CA GLN A 307 -30.20 14.52 9.15
C GLN A 307 -28.89 14.00 8.55
N ALA A 308 -27.88 14.85 8.33
CA ALA A 308 -26.63 14.43 7.69
C ALA A 308 -25.57 13.97 8.71
N THR A 309 -25.96 13.06 9.61
CA THR A 309 -24.95 12.30 10.36
C THR A 309 -24.14 11.45 9.40
N TRP A 310 -22.85 11.26 9.68
CA TRP A 310 -22.02 10.35 8.88
C TRP A 310 -22.66 8.97 8.80
N LYS A 311 -22.83 8.45 7.58
CA LYS A 311 -23.45 7.13 7.37
C LYS A 311 -22.59 5.99 7.91
N CYS A 312 -21.27 6.21 7.99
CA CYS A 312 -20.32 5.27 8.57
C CYS A 312 -20.17 5.37 10.09
N ARG A 313 -20.94 6.20 10.81
CA ARG A 313 -20.71 6.46 12.25
C ARG A 313 -20.67 5.20 13.13
N GLU A 314 -21.41 4.16 12.73
CA GLU A 314 -21.51 2.88 13.46
C GLU A 314 -20.40 1.89 13.06
N THR A 315 -19.78 2.07 11.89
CA THR A 315 -18.77 1.15 11.33
C THR A 315 -17.35 1.72 11.38
N LEU A 316 -17.19 3.04 11.46
CA LEU A 316 -15.90 3.73 11.39
C LEU A 316 -15.10 3.45 12.67
N GLN A 317 -13.96 2.80 12.50
CA GLN A 317 -13.04 2.40 13.56
C GLN A 317 -11.76 3.26 13.56
N GLU A 318 -11.34 3.72 12.37
CA GLU A 318 -10.13 4.52 12.19
C GLU A 318 -10.42 5.76 11.34
N LEU A 319 -10.03 6.92 11.86
CA LEU A 319 -10.13 8.20 11.17
C LEU A 319 -8.78 8.88 11.20
N ARG A 320 -8.18 9.11 10.03
CA ARG A 320 -6.96 9.89 9.87
C ARG A 320 -7.23 11.18 9.11
N LEU A 321 -6.92 12.30 9.75
CA LEU A 321 -6.96 13.64 9.17
C LEU A 321 -5.58 14.27 9.34
N ASP A 322 -5.14 15.05 8.37
CA ASP A 322 -3.83 15.71 8.39
C ASP A 322 -4.02 17.24 8.41
N PRO A 323 -4.60 17.83 9.48
CA PRO A 323 -4.82 19.28 9.59
C PRO A 323 -3.54 20.13 9.62
N GLY A 324 -2.36 19.51 9.67
CA GLY A 324 -1.08 20.12 9.95
C GLY A 324 -1.11 20.95 11.24
N THR A 325 -1.49 20.29 12.33
CA THR A 325 -1.30 20.80 13.70
C THR A 325 0.17 21.04 14.04
N PHE A 326 1.10 20.47 13.25
CA PHE A 326 2.54 20.54 13.45
C PHE A 326 3.25 21.49 12.48
N TYR A 327 3.26 22.79 12.80
CA TYR A 327 4.16 23.76 12.13
C TYR A 327 5.00 24.59 13.09
N LEU A 328 4.86 24.34 14.40
CA LEU A 328 5.60 25.10 15.38
C LEU A 328 6.95 24.41 15.59
N ASN A 329 8.00 24.95 14.98
CA ASN A 329 9.41 24.58 15.27
C ASN A 329 9.82 25.03 16.69
N ARG A 330 9.09 24.62 17.73
CA ARG A 330 9.37 24.91 19.14
C ARG A 330 9.06 23.71 20.01
N ARG A 331 9.64 23.67 21.21
CA ARG A 331 9.24 22.68 22.21
C ARG A 331 7.92 23.07 22.86
N GLN A 332 7.11 22.07 23.19
CA GLN A 332 5.91 22.24 24.00
C GLN A 332 6.30 22.67 25.42
N THR A 333 5.58 23.63 25.99
CA THR A 333 5.74 24.06 27.39
C THR A 333 5.05 23.08 28.33
N ASP A 334 5.48 23.03 29.59
CA ASP A 334 4.84 22.16 30.60
C ASP A 334 3.34 22.47 30.77
N ALA A 335 2.96 23.75 30.65
CA ALA A 335 1.56 24.18 30.68
C ALA A 335 0.75 23.60 29.52
N GLU A 336 1.28 23.64 28.29
CA GLU A 336 0.61 23.05 27.11
C GLU A 336 0.51 21.52 27.22
N ARG A 337 1.53 20.85 27.78
CA ARG A 337 1.47 19.40 28.03
C ARG A 337 0.37 19.06 29.04
N GLN A 338 0.24 19.86 30.10
CA GLN A 338 -0.77 19.68 31.14
C GLN A 338 -2.18 19.92 30.57
N GLU A 339 -2.39 21.03 29.85
CA GLU A 339 -3.66 21.33 29.18
C GLU A 339 -4.07 20.21 28.21
N LYS A 340 -3.11 19.73 27.40
CA LYS A 340 -3.32 18.58 26.50
C LYS A 340 -3.77 17.34 27.27
N ALA A 341 -3.10 16.99 28.36
CA ALA A 341 -3.44 15.83 29.17
C ALA A 341 -4.83 15.96 29.81
N GLU A 342 -5.21 17.17 30.25
CA GLU A 342 -6.53 17.47 30.80
C GLU A 342 -7.62 17.29 29.74
N ILE A 343 -7.47 17.87 28.54
CA ILE A 343 -8.42 17.71 27.43
C ILE A 343 -8.60 16.23 27.07
N LEU A 344 -7.49 15.49 26.93
CA LEU A 344 -7.54 14.07 26.58
C LEU A 344 -8.25 13.24 27.66
N THR A 345 -7.94 13.48 28.93
CA THR A 345 -8.57 12.79 30.05
C THR A 345 -10.07 13.11 30.12
N GLU A 346 -10.44 14.39 29.98
CA GLU A 346 -11.84 14.85 29.97
C GLU A 346 -12.64 14.19 28.84
N MET A 347 -12.05 14.05 27.66
CA MET A 347 -12.72 13.51 26.47
C MET A 347 -12.59 11.98 26.32
N GLY A 348 -11.86 11.31 27.22
CA GLY A 348 -11.68 9.85 27.20
C GLY A 348 -10.73 9.34 26.11
N TRP A 349 -9.64 10.07 25.85
CA TRP A 349 -8.61 9.72 24.87
C TRP A 349 -7.22 9.64 25.51
N GLU A 350 -6.33 8.87 24.88
CA GLU A 350 -4.91 8.78 25.23
C GLU A 350 -4.04 8.80 23.98
N ILE A 351 -2.78 9.24 24.12
CA ILE A 351 -1.78 9.19 23.04
C ILE A 351 -1.07 7.83 23.09
N VAL A 352 -1.02 7.11 21.96
CA VAL A 352 -0.45 5.74 21.89
C VAL A 352 1.07 5.76 21.68
N ASN A 353 1.57 6.62 20.80
CA ASN A 353 2.98 6.67 20.43
C ASN A 353 3.65 7.85 21.13
N LYS A 354 3.92 7.68 22.43
CA LYS A 354 4.78 8.60 23.18
C LYS A 354 6.22 8.15 23.04
N ASP A 355 6.85 8.44 21.91
CA ASP A 355 8.31 8.42 21.90
C ASP A 355 8.74 9.61 22.76
N GLU A 356 9.38 9.33 23.91
CA GLU A 356 9.74 10.34 24.93
C GLU A 356 10.62 11.49 24.38
N GLU A 357 11.18 11.32 23.18
CA GLU A 357 12.03 12.29 22.50
C GLU A 357 11.28 13.22 21.52
N ASP A 358 10.05 12.86 21.10
CA ASP A 358 9.27 13.60 20.11
C ASP A 358 8.11 14.40 20.76
N ASP A 359 8.49 15.39 21.57
CA ASP A 359 7.60 16.42 22.13
C ASP A 359 7.24 17.48 21.06
N GLU A 360 6.77 17.04 19.89
CA GLU A 360 6.29 17.98 18.87
C GLU A 360 5.07 18.75 19.41
N PRO A 361 5.07 20.09 19.31
CA PRO A 361 4.01 20.90 19.86
C PRO A 361 2.74 20.73 19.03
N ILE A 362 1.69 20.28 19.70
CA ILE A 362 0.35 20.15 19.16
C ILE A 362 -0.42 21.43 19.48
N ASP A 363 -1.11 21.96 18.47
CA ASP A 363 -2.13 23.00 18.69
C ASP A 363 -3.29 22.41 19.50
N GLY A 364 -3.36 22.78 20.80
CA GLY A 364 -4.38 22.29 21.72
C GLY A 364 -5.81 22.67 21.30
N ALA A 365 -5.99 23.82 20.65
CA ALA A 365 -7.30 24.24 20.15
C ALA A 365 -7.74 23.35 18.98
N MET A 366 -6.85 23.10 18.02
CA MET A 366 -7.16 22.22 16.88
C MET A 366 -7.42 20.77 17.32
N MET A 367 -6.63 20.26 18.27
CA MET A 367 -6.85 18.94 18.88
C MET A 367 -8.23 18.86 19.53
N LYS A 368 -8.59 19.85 20.36
CA LYS A 368 -9.89 19.91 21.02
C LYS A 368 -11.04 19.97 19.99
N GLU A 369 -10.92 20.81 18.98
CA GLU A 369 -11.92 20.95 17.91
C GLU A 369 -12.16 19.62 17.17
N ALA A 370 -11.10 18.88 16.87
CA ALA A 370 -11.18 17.57 16.24
C ALA A 370 -11.86 16.53 17.14
N LEU A 371 -11.51 16.49 18.43
CA LEU A 371 -12.14 15.59 19.40
C LEU A 371 -13.62 15.92 19.61
N GLU A 372 -13.97 17.21 19.69
CA GLU A 372 -15.36 17.64 19.79
C GLU A 372 -16.16 17.27 18.54
N MET A 373 -15.56 17.36 17.34
CA MET A 373 -16.17 16.89 16.11
C MET A 373 -16.50 15.39 16.20
N VAL A 374 -15.58 14.56 16.71
CA VAL A 374 -15.82 13.12 16.93
C VAL A 374 -17.01 12.89 17.87
N CYS A 375 -17.09 13.64 18.97
CA CYS A 375 -18.22 13.57 19.91
C CYS A 375 -19.54 14.00 19.26
N LEU A 376 -19.55 15.12 18.52
CA LEU A 376 -20.72 15.65 17.82
C LEU A 376 -21.24 14.68 16.74
N GLN A 377 -20.35 13.96 16.07
CA GLN A 377 -20.70 12.95 15.07
C GLN A 377 -21.15 11.61 15.68
N ARG A 378 -21.09 11.47 17.01
CA ARG A 378 -21.43 10.24 17.75
C ARG A 378 -20.68 9.02 17.22
N LEU A 379 -19.38 9.16 16.98
CA LEU A 379 -18.53 8.07 16.51
C LEU A 379 -18.14 7.16 17.68
N GLU A 380 -19.13 6.49 18.27
CA GLU A 380 -18.95 5.61 19.43
C GLU A 380 -18.03 4.43 19.12
N GLY A 381 -18.05 3.93 17.88
CA GLY A 381 -17.19 2.84 17.40
C GLY A 381 -15.76 3.24 17.04
N LEU A 382 -15.42 4.54 17.07
CA LEU A 382 -14.09 5.01 16.68
C LEU A 382 -13.06 4.60 17.75
N GLN A 383 -12.06 3.82 17.32
CA GLN A 383 -11.01 3.28 18.19
C GLN A 383 -9.71 4.09 18.07
N LEU A 384 -9.43 4.58 16.85
CA LEU A 384 -8.20 5.28 16.52
C LEU A 384 -8.52 6.57 15.74
N LEU A 385 -8.13 7.70 16.31
CA LEU A 385 -8.10 8.99 15.64
C LEU A 385 -6.63 9.35 15.39
N ILE A 386 -6.25 9.60 14.15
CA ILE A 386 -4.90 10.03 13.78
C ILE A 386 -5.00 11.48 13.30
N LEU A 387 -4.35 12.40 14.01
CA LEU A 387 -4.20 13.78 13.56
C LEU A 387 -2.73 13.99 13.17
N ASP A 388 -2.51 14.22 11.88
CA ASP A 388 -1.19 14.26 11.22
C ASP A 388 -0.39 12.96 11.41
N GLN A 389 0.41 12.91 12.47
CA GLN A 389 1.29 11.80 12.87
C GLN A 389 1.01 11.29 14.30
N ILE A 390 0.03 11.85 15.01
CA ILE A 390 -0.30 11.42 16.38
C ILE A 390 -1.49 10.49 16.38
N ASP A 391 -1.28 9.36 17.02
CA ASP A 391 -2.29 8.35 17.27
C ASP A 391 -2.97 8.60 18.62
N PHE A 392 -4.24 8.99 18.57
CA PHE A 392 -5.14 9.07 19.71
C PHE A 392 -6.01 7.82 19.78
N ARG A 393 -5.94 7.09 20.89
CA ARG A 393 -6.78 5.93 21.16
C ARG A 393 -7.84 6.29 22.19
N ARG A 394 -9.04 5.77 21.99
CA ARG A 394 -10.13 5.93 22.96
C ARG A 394 -9.89 5.05 24.18
N VAL A 395 -10.01 5.62 25.37
CA VAL A 395 -9.94 4.88 26.64
C VAL A 395 -11.31 4.23 26.88
N PRO A 396 -11.38 2.90 27.12
CA PRO A 396 -12.62 2.25 27.52
C PRO A 396 -13.08 2.83 28.87
N LEU A 397 -14.31 3.37 28.93
CA LEU A 397 -14.94 3.85 30.17
C LEU A 397 -15.31 2.69 31.11
#